data_AF-Q7VB09-F1
#
_entry.id   AF-Q7VB09-F1
#
_cell.length_a   1.000
_cell.length_b   1.000
_cell.length_c   1.000
_cell.angle_alpha   90.00
_cell.angle_beta   90.00
_cell.angle_gamma   90.00
#
_symmetry.space_group_name_H-M   'P 1'
#
loop_
_entity.id
_entity.type
_entity.pdbx_description
1 polymer ?
#
loop_
_entity_poly.entity_id
_entity_poly.type
_entity_poly.pdbx_seq_one_letter_code
_entity_poly.pdbx_strand_id
1 'polypeptide(L)' 'MSKKDLSQFLEKIDNLNQLVGSLDEVPGRRERLASCERHEQVVELAKSWGFEIGRRWGE' A
#
# COMPACT_ATOMS: atom_id res chain seq x y z
N MET A 1 -18.60 12.93 1.35
CA MET A 1 -17.20 12.95 0.89
C MET A 1 -16.99 14.22 0.09
N SER A 2 -16.07 15.06 0.52
CA SER A 2 -15.68 16.25 -0.24
C SER A 2 -14.81 15.85 -1.43
N LYS A 3 -14.70 16.70 -2.45
CA LYS A 3 -13.78 16.45 -3.59
C LYS A 3 -12.34 16.16 -3.14
N LYS A 4 -11.91 16.77 -2.03
CA LYS A 4 -10.61 16.54 -1.40
C LYS A 4 -10.46 15.12 -0.83
N ASP A 5 -11.52 14.52 -0.34
CA ASP A 5 -11.53 13.12 0.14
C ASP A 5 -11.37 12.16 -1.04
N LEU A 6 -12.01 12.47 -2.17
CA LEU A 6 -11.89 11.66 -3.39
C LEU A 6 -10.48 11.69 -3.98
N SER A 7 -9.83 12.86 -4.05
CA SER A 7 -8.46 12.96 -4.54
C SER A 7 -7.49 12.15 -3.66
N GLN A 8 -7.61 12.26 -2.34
CA GLN A 8 -6.79 11.47 -1.40
C GLN A 8 -7.08 9.97 -1.53
N PHE A 9 -8.32 9.58 -1.85
CA PHE A 9 -8.67 8.19 -2.11
C PHE A 9 -7.99 7.66 -3.37
N LEU A 10 -8.03 8.44 -4.46
CA LEU A 10 -7.41 8.07 -5.72
C LEU A 10 -5.87 7.97 -5.62
N GLU A 11 -5.21 8.90 -4.92
CA GLU A 11 -3.77 8.81 -4.65
C GLU A 11 -3.41 7.55 -3.85
N LYS A 12 -4.25 7.16 -2.88
CA LYS A 12 -4.03 5.94 -2.11
C LYS A 12 -4.19 4.69 -2.97
N ILE A 13 -5.18 4.67 -3.86
CA ILE A 13 -5.37 3.57 -4.82
C ILE A 13 -4.17 3.49 -5.77
N ASP A 14 -3.67 4.63 -6.25
CA ASP A 14 -2.50 4.67 -7.12
C ASP A 14 -1.27 4.09 -6.44
N ASN A 15 -0.99 4.49 -5.20
CA ASN A 15 0.09 3.93 -4.39
C ASN A 15 -0.05 2.41 -4.17
N LEU A 16 -1.27 1.91 -3.97
CA LEU A 16 -1.56 0.47 -3.88
C LEU A 16 -1.31 -0.25 -5.20
N ASN A 17 -1.69 0.35 -6.33
CA ASN A 17 -1.44 -0.23 -7.65
C ASN A 17 0.06 -0.30 -7.96
N GLN A 18 0.81 0.75 -7.63
CA GLN A 18 2.27 0.74 -7.78
C GLN A 18 2.94 -0.31 -6.88
N LEU A 19 2.46 -0.48 -5.64
CA LEU A 19 2.90 -1.54 -4.74
C LEU A 19 2.70 -2.91 -5.40
N VAL A 20 1.50 -3.17 -5.93
CA VAL A 20 1.14 -4.44 -6.59
C VAL A 20 1.98 -4.67 -7.84
N GLY A 21 2.18 -3.65 -8.68
CA GLY A 21 3.07 -3.73 -9.83
C GLY A 21 4.48 -4.13 -9.43
N SER A 22 4.97 -3.56 -8.34
CA SER A 22 6.30 -3.88 -7.82
C SER A 22 6.44 -5.31 -7.29
N LEU A 23 5.35 -5.98 -6.92
CA LEU A 23 5.37 -7.40 -6.55
C LEU A 23 5.66 -8.30 -7.76
N ASP A 24 5.28 -7.85 -8.95
CA ASP A 24 5.51 -8.57 -10.21
C ASP A 24 6.91 -8.27 -10.76
N GLU A 25 7.35 -7.02 -10.65
CA GLU A 25 8.69 -6.59 -11.10
C GLU A 25 9.84 -7.15 -10.24
N VAL A 26 9.63 -7.32 -8.93
CA VAL A 26 10.67 -7.78 -8.01
C VAL A 26 10.35 -9.16 -7.44
N PRO A 27 11.02 -10.22 -7.91
CA PRO A 27 10.83 -11.56 -7.36
C PRO A 27 11.18 -11.58 -5.87
N GLY A 28 10.32 -12.23 -5.07
CA GLY A 28 10.45 -12.31 -3.61
C GLY A 28 9.70 -11.23 -2.81
N ARG A 29 9.29 -10.10 -3.42
CA ARG A 29 8.42 -9.14 -2.72
C ARG A 29 7.05 -9.74 -2.43
N ARG A 30 6.50 -10.52 -3.36
CA ARG A 30 5.22 -11.24 -3.18
C ARG A 30 5.25 -12.21 -1.99
N GLU A 31 6.35 -12.92 -1.79
CA GLU A 31 6.51 -13.86 -0.68
C GLU A 31 6.65 -13.14 0.67
N ARG A 32 7.40 -12.03 0.70
CA ARG A 32 7.49 -11.16 1.88
C ARG A 32 6.14 -10.56 2.26
N LEU A 33 5.37 -10.13 1.27
CA LEU A 33 4.01 -9.62 1.49
C LEU A 33 3.08 -10.73 1.99
N ALA A 34 3.16 -11.92 1.41
CA ALA A 34 2.38 -13.08 1.84
C ALA A 34 2.76 -13.57 3.26
N SER A 35 3.99 -13.28 3.71
CA SER A 35 4.44 -13.56 5.07
C SER A 35 3.97 -12.54 6.11
N CYS A 36 3.32 -11.44 5.69
CA CYS A 36 2.78 -10.47 6.62
C CYS A 36 1.43 -10.95 7.17
N GLU A 37 1.34 -11.14 8.48
CA GLU A 37 0.13 -11.60 9.16
C GLU A 37 -0.78 -10.44 9.61
N ARG A 38 -0.18 -9.25 9.77
CA ARG A 38 -0.87 -8.06 10.27
C ARG A 38 -0.80 -6.92 9.27
N HIS A 39 -1.86 -6.12 9.24
CA HIS A 39 -1.92 -4.91 8.39
C HIS A 39 -0.75 -3.95 8.66
N GLU A 40 -0.35 -3.80 9.91
CA GLU A 40 0.82 -2.98 10.30
C GLU A 40 2.11 -3.47 9.64
N GLN A 41 2.31 -4.78 9.51
CA GLN A 41 3.49 -5.35 8.84
C GLN A 41 3.47 -5.04 7.34
N VAL A 42 2.30 -5.07 6.71
CA VAL A 42 2.14 -4.68 5.30
C VAL A 42 2.46 -3.19 5.11
N VAL A 43 1.98 -2.33 6.00
CA VAL A 43 2.24 -0.88 5.95
C VAL A 43 3.73 -0.59 6.15
N GLU A 44 4.37 -1.20 7.14
CA GLU A 44 5.81 -1.03 7.39
C GLU A 44 6.66 -1.59 6.23
N LEU A 45 6.28 -2.75 5.67
CA LEU A 45 6.96 -3.35 4.54
C LEU A 45 6.87 -2.48 3.29
N ALA A 46 5.68 -1.95 3.00
CA ALA A 46 5.46 -1.05 1.88
C ALA A 46 6.20 0.28 2.05
N LYS A 47 6.24 0.82 3.28
CA LYS A 47 7.04 2.00 3.62
C LYS A 47 8.53 1.75 3.40
N SER A 48 9.02 0.56 3.74
CA SER A 48 10.40 0.15 3.43
C SER A 48 10.70 0.07 1.93
N TRP A 49 9.67 -0.03 1.08
CA TRP A 49 9.80 0.01 -0.38
C TRP A 49 9.55 1.41 -0.97
N GLY A 50 9.24 2.39 -0.13
CA GLY A 50 8.93 3.77 -0.54
C GLY A 50 7.46 4.02 -0.85
N PHE A 51 6.56 3.08 -0.56
CA PHE A 51 5.11 3.25 -0.75
C PHE A 51 4.42 3.68 0.54
N GLU A 52 3.65 4.76 0.47
CA GLU A 52 2.83 5.24 1.59
C GLU A 52 1.40 4.71 1.51
N ILE A 53 1.20 3.48 2.03
CA ILE A 53 -0.15 2.95 2.25
C ILE A 53 -0.64 3.48 3.60
N GLY A 54 -1.30 4.64 3.60
CA GLY A 54 -1.84 5.23 4.83
C GLY A 54 -2.76 4.28 5.60
N ARG A 55 -2.92 4.51 6.92
CA ARG A 55 -3.82 3.72 7.80
C ARG A 55 -5.30 3.76 7.33
N ARG A 56 -6.14 2.89 7.92
CA ARG A 56 -7.57 2.72 7.56
C ARG A 56 -8.27 4.07 7.44
N TRP A 57 -9.13 4.17 6.42
CA TRP A 57 -10.06 5.27 6.29
C TRP A 57 -11.07 5.26 7.45
N GLY A 58 -11.20 6.38 8.15
CA GLY A 58 -12.29 6.60 9.13
C GLY A 58 -11.92 6.45 10.61
N GLU A 59 -10.73 6.85 11.04
CA GLU A 59 -10.51 7.35 12.42
C GLU A 59 -10.61 8.88 12.45
#